data_AF-A0A6V7I1J8-F1
#
_entry.id   AF-A0A6V7I1J8-F1
#
_cell.length_a   1.000
_cell.length_b   1.000
_cell.length_c   1.000
_cell.angle_alpha   90.00
_cell.angle_beta   90.00
_cell.angle_gamma   90.00
#
_symmetry.space_group_name_H-M   'P 1'
#
loop_
_entity.id
_entity.type
_entity.pdbx_description
1 polymer ?
#
loop_
_entity_poly.entity_id
_entity_poly.type
_entity_poly.pdbx_seq_one_letter_code
_entity_poly.pdbx_strand_id
1 'polypeptide(L)'
;SAHYSSLAIKQNPLLAEAYSNLGNVYKERGQLQEALENYRHAVRLKPDFIDGYINLAAALVAAGDMEQAVQAYVTALQYNP
;
A
#
# COMPACT_ATOMS: atom_id res chain seq x y z
N SER A 1 9.97 8.33 -6.58
CA SER A 1 9.46 8.41 -7.97
C SER A 1 9.18 7.00 -8.47
N ALA A 2 8.23 6.82 -9.39
CA ALA A 2 7.87 5.48 -9.92
C ALA A 2 9.07 4.72 -10.48
N HIS A 3 10.01 5.43 -11.12
CA HIS A 3 11.22 4.83 -11.69
C HIS A 3 12.04 4.02 -10.67
N TYR A 4 12.35 4.60 -9.51
CA TYR A 4 13.14 3.90 -8.49
C TYR A 4 12.37 2.75 -7.85
N SER A 5 11.06 2.92 -7.62
CA SER A 5 10.22 1.83 -7.11
C SER A 5 10.18 0.65 -8.08
N SER A 6 10.01 0.89 -9.38
CA SER A 6 10.02 -0.16 -10.40
C SER A 6 11.38 -0.85 -10.53
N LEU A 7 12.49 -0.10 -10.43
CA LEU A 7 13.83 -0.70 -10.42
C LEU A 7 14.05 -1.59 -9.19
N ALA A 8 13.61 -1.12 -8.01
CA ALA A 8 13.69 -1.89 -6.78
C ALA A 8 12.86 -3.18 -6.85
N ILE A 9 11.64 -3.14 -7.40
CA ILE A 9 10.80 -4.32 -7.66
C ILE A 9 11.50 -5.29 -8.63
N LYS A 10 12.11 -4.79 -9.70
CA LYS A 10 12.83 -5.63 -10.67
C LYS A 10 14.01 -6.35 -10.02
N GLN A 11 14.72 -5.69 -9.10
CA GLN A 11 15.86 -6.28 -8.40
C GLN A 11 15.42 -7.23 -7.27
N ASN A 12 14.34 -6.89 -6.56
CA ASN A 12 13.76 -7.70 -5.50
C ASN A 12 12.21 -7.62 -5.53
N PRO A 13 11.54 -8.59 -6.16
CA PRO A 13 10.08 -8.64 -6.25
C PRO A 13 9.37 -8.88 -4.91
N LEU A 14 10.10 -9.17 -3.83
CA LEU A 14 9.52 -9.39 -2.50
C LEU A 14 9.64 -8.15 -1.60
N LEU A 15 10.16 -7.03 -2.13
CA LEU A 15 10.35 -5.80 -1.36
C LEU A 15 9.04 -5.02 -1.22
N ALA A 16 8.29 -5.28 -0.14
CA ALA A 16 7.00 -4.66 0.14
C ALA A 16 7.02 -3.12 0.10
N GLU A 17 8.10 -2.51 0.62
CA GLU A 17 8.31 -1.06 0.65
C GLU A 17 8.33 -0.45 -0.76
N ALA A 18 8.85 -1.18 -1.76
CA ALA A 18 8.91 -0.70 -3.13
C ALA A 18 7.51 -0.66 -3.77
N TYR A 19 6.67 -1.66 -3.50
CA TYR A 19 5.27 -1.64 -3.92
C TYR A 19 4.49 -0.52 -3.22
N SER A 20 4.67 -0.32 -1.91
CA SER A 20 4.03 0.79 -1.20
C SER A 20 4.44 2.15 -1.79
N ASN A 21 5.73 2.35 -2.07
CA ASN A 21 6.22 3.56 -2.71
C ASN A 21 5.68 3.75 -4.13
N LEU A 22 5.52 2.68 -4.90
CA LEU A 22 4.88 2.75 -6.21
C LEU A 22 3.39 3.11 -6.09
N GLY A 23 2.69 2.54 -5.10
CA GLY A 23 1.31 2.89 -4.77
C GLY A 23 1.16 4.37 -4.40
N ASN A 24 2.08 4.93 -3.62
CA ASN A 24 2.11 6.37 -3.31
C ASN A 24 2.19 7.24 -4.57
N VAL A 25 3.04 6.86 -5.53
CA VAL A 25 3.15 7.60 -6.79
C VAL A 25 1.86 7.54 -7.62
N TYR A 26 1.18 6.39 -7.65
CA TYR A 26 -0.13 6.28 -8.31
C TYR A 26 -1.21 7.10 -7.60
N LYS A 27 -1.24 7.06 -6.26
CA LYS A 27 -2.15 7.87 -5.44
C LYS A 27 -1.98 9.36 -5.71
N GLU A 28 -0.74 9.86 -5.74
CA GLU A 28 -0.42 11.27 -6.07
C GLU A 28 -0.88 11.68 -7.47
N ARG A 29 -1.01 10.73 -8.40
CA ARG A 29 -1.51 10.94 -9.76
C ARG A 29 -3.02 10.78 -9.89
N GLY A 30 -3.74 10.49 -8.81
CA GLY A 30 -5.17 10.20 -8.82
C GLY A 30 -5.53 8.82 -9.39
N GLN A 31 -4.52 7.96 -9.63
CA GLN A 31 -4.68 6.60 -10.15
C GLN A 31 -4.98 5.64 -8.99
N LEU A 32 -6.17 5.77 -8.41
CA LEU A 32 -6.52 5.10 -7.15
C LEU A 32 -6.54 3.56 -7.26
N GLN A 33 -6.97 3.00 -8.38
CA GLN A 33 -7.02 1.53 -8.53
C GLN A 33 -5.62 0.93 -8.53
N GLU A 34 -4.69 1.50 -9.29
CA GLU A 34 -3.30 1.09 -9.34
C GLU A 34 -2.62 1.28 -7.98
N ALA A 35 -2.95 2.35 -7.25
CA ALA A 35 -2.46 2.56 -5.90
C ALA A 35 -2.91 1.42 -4.96
N LEU A 36 -4.20 1.10 -4.96
CA LEU A 36 -4.79 0.04 -4.14
C LEU A 36 -4.19 -1.33 -4.45
N GLU A 37 -3.97 -1.66 -5.72
CA GLU A 37 -3.31 -2.92 -6.12
C GLU A 37 -1.91 -3.04 -5.54
N ASN A 38 -1.12 -1.96 -5.63
CA ASN A 38 0.24 -1.92 -5.13
C ASN A 38 0.28 -2.03 -3.59
N TYR A 39 -0.58 -1.31 -2.88
CA TYR A 39 -0.66 -1.41 -1.42
C TYR A 39 -1.12 -2.80 -0.96
N ARG A 40 -2.12 -3.39 -1.63
CA ARG A 40 -2.55 -4.78 -1.36
C ARG A 40 -1.44 -5.78 -1.63
N HIS A 41 -0.59 -5.54 -2.62
CA HIS A 41 0.57 -6.40 -2.85
C HIS A 41 1.62 -6.24 -1.74
N ALA A 42 1.91 -5.01 -1.32
CA ALA A 42 2.86 -4.73 -0.23
C ALA A 42 2.47 -5.45 1.07
N VAL A 43 1.21 -5.33 1.51
CA VAL A 43 0.75 -5.99 2.76
C VAL A 43 0.63 -7.51 2.64
N ARG A 44 0.46 -8.05 1.43
CA ARG A 44 0.53 -9.51 1.21
C ARG A 44 1.97 -10.03 1.33
N LEU A 45 2.95 -9.26 0.86
CA LEU A 45 4.37 -9.62 0.98
C LEU A 45 4.87 -9.49 2.42
N LYS A 46 4.37 -8.49 3.16
CA LYS A 46 4.77 -8.19 4.52
C LYS A 46 3.52 -7.91 5.38
N PRO A 47 2.92 -8.97 5.98
CA PRO A 47 1.69 -8.85 6.75
C PRO A 47 1.81 -8.00 8.03
N ASP A 48 3.01 -7.72 8.53
CA ASP A 48 3.28 -6.84 9.66
C ASP A 48 3.64 -5.40 9.22
N PHE A 49 3.44 -5.05 7.94
CA PHE A 49 3.81 -3.75 7.40
C PHE A 49 2.80 -2.65 7.74
N ILE A 50 2.94 -2.06 8.93
CA ILE A 50 2.06 -1.01 9.45
C ILE A 50 1.86 0.14 8.44
N ASP A 51 2.95 0.71 7.90
CA ASP A 51 2.85 1.80 6.91
C ASP A 51 2.13 1.37 5.63
N GLY A 52 2.25 0.10 5.24
CA GLY A 52 1.53 -0.48 4.10
C GLY A 52 0.02 -0.47 4.32
N TYR A 53 -0.42 -0.88 5.52
CA TYR A 53 -1.84 -0.85 5.88
C TYR A 53 -2.40 0.56 6.03
N ILE A 54 -1.64 1.50 6.60
CA ILE A 54 -2.04 2.91 6.68
C ILE A 54 -2.24 3.50 5.29
N ASN A 55 -1.32 3.23 4.37
CA ASN A 55 -1.44 3.71 2.99
C ASN A 55 -2.61 3.05 2.23
N LEU A 56 -2.83 1.75 2.43
CA LEU A 56 -3.99 1.03 1.89
C LEU A 56 -5.30 1.65 2.40
N ALA A 57 -5.41 1.87 3.71
CA ALA A 57 -6.61 2.43 4.33
C ALA A 57 -6.90 3.84 3.80
N ALA A 58 -5.89 4.70 3.69
CA ALA A 58 -6.04 6.04 3.12
C ALA A 58 -6.53 6.01 1.66
N ALA A 59 -6.03 5.08 0.84
CA ALA A 59 -6.48 4.91 -0.54
C ALA A 59 -7.91 4.35 -0.63
N LEU A 60 -8.31 3.46 0.28
CA LEU A 60 -9.67 2.92 0.36
C LEU A 60 -10.68 3.99 0.76
N VAL A 61 -10.31 4.88 1.71
CA VAL A 61 -11.11 6.08 2.05
C VAL A 61 -11.30 6.95 0.81
N ALA A 62 -10.24 7.22 0.05
CA ALA A 62 -10.33 8.01 -1.18
C ALA A 62 -11.20 7.34 -2.26
N ALA A 63 -11.25 6.00 -2.29
CA ALA A 63 -12.11 5.22 -3.17
C ALA A 63 -13.55 5.05 -2.66
N GLY A 64 -13.86 5.49 -1.44
CA GLY A 64 -15.17 5.35 -0.80
C GLY A 64 -15.46 3.98 -0.17
N ASP A 65 -14.48 3.08 -0.13
CA ASP A 65 -14.61 1.75 0.49
C ASP A 65 -14.25 1.81 1.98
N MET A 66 -15.20 2.31 2.77
CA MET A 66 -15.01 2.53 4.20
C MET A 66 -14.88 1.23 4.99
N GLU A 67 -15.54 0.16 4.57
CA GLU A 67 -15.49 -1.14 5.24
C GLU A 67 -14.07 -1.71 5.20
N GLN A 68 -13.48 -1.80 4.00
CA GLN A 68 -12.11 -2.30 3.88
C GLN A 68 -11.09 -1.33 4.50
N ALA A 69 -11.36 -0.01 4.48
CA ALA A 69 -10.46 0.97 5.11
C ALA A 69 -10.37 0.76 6.63
N VAL A 70 -11.51 0.55 7.30
CA VAL A 70 -11.55 0.24 8.74
C VAL A 70 -10.78 -1.04 9.02
N GLN A 71 -11.00 -2.09 8.22
CA GLN A 71 -10.29 -3.35 8.39
C GLN A 71 -8.76 -3.17 8.27
N ALA A 72 -8.29 -2.38 7.30
CA ALA A 72 -6.87 -2.09 7.15
C ALA A 72 -6.30 -1.31 8.34
N TYR A 73 -7.01 -0.32 8.88
CA TYR A 73 -6.58 0.39 10.09
C TYR A 73 -6.54 -0.51 11.33
N VAL A 74 -7.56 -1.36 11.52
CA VAL A 74 -7.59 -2.32 12.63
C VAL A 74 -6.39 -3.25 12.55
N THR A 75 -6.07 -3.77 11.37
CA THR A 75 -4.88 -4.60 11.18
C THR A 75 -3.59 -3.84 11.48
N ALA A 76 -3.47 -2.58 11.05
CA ALA A 76 -2.30 -1.75 11.38
C ALA A 76 -2.11 -1.61 12.91
N LEU A 77 -3.20 -1.38 13.65
CA LEU A 77 -3.19 -1.25 15.10
C LEU A 77 -2.85 -2.57 15.81
N GLN A 78 -3.22 -3.73 15.24
CA GLN A 78 -2.85 -5.03 15.81
C GLN A 78 -1.33 -5.26 15.85
N TYR A 79 -0.58 -4.65 14.93
CA TYR A 79 0.88 -4.74 14.87
C TYR A 79 1.60 -3.62 15.63
N ASN A 80 0.87 -2.62 16.14
CA ASN A 80 1.40 -1.55 16.98
C ASN A 80 0.52 -1.39 18.25
N PRO A 81 0.70 -2.27 19.25
CA PRO A 81 -0.13 -2.28 20.47
C PRO A 81 0.04 -1.02 21.33
#